data_AF-A0A936WVU2-F1
#
_entry.id   AF-A0A936WVU2-F1
#
_cell.length_a   1.000
_cell.length_b   1.000
_cell.length_c   1.000
_cell.angle_alpha   90.00
_cell.angle_beta   90.00
_cell.angle_gamma   90.00
#
_symmetry.space_group_name_H-M   'P 1'
#
loop_
_entity.id
_entity.type
_entity.pdbx_description
1 polymer ?
#
loop_
_entity_poly.entity_id
_entity_poly.type
_entity_poly.pdbx_seq_one_letter_code
_entity_poly.pdbx_strand_id
1 'polypeptide(L)'
;MLKNFFISILFLSVGTVAFAQQGSSEDLRRQQAEIQKEINELKETLKATQKNKKASLGELAMVQKKLRLREQAIDNISDQINLIQGTINQSRGEINKLRMELDTLKVQYEKSVVYAYKNRSNYDFLNFIFSAASFNDAVKRVEYLKTYRNYRQQQAENIRNTQTSLHQRLPVWKKPKK
;
A
#
# COMPACT_ATOMS: atom_id res chain seq x y z
N MET A 1 -25.93 117.18 -8.68
CA MET A 1 -26.25 116.24 -7.57
C MET A 1 -26.60 114.81 -8.01
N LEU A 2 -26.72 114.49 -9.32
CA LEU A 2 -27.00 113.11 -9.77
C LEU A 2 -25.79 112.16 -9.83
N LYS A 3 -24.55 112.67 -9.87
CA LYS A 3 -23.33 111.86 -10.04
C LYS A 3 -22.92 111.08 -8.78
N ASN A 4 -23.28 111.58 -7.59
CA ASN A 4 -22.95 110.95 -6.31
C ASN A 4 -23.97 109.85 -5.92
N PHE A 5 -25.18 109.88 -6.49
CA PHE A 5 -26.20 108.85 -6.27
C PHE A 5 -25.91 107.57 -7.06
N PHE A 6 -25.36 107.70 -8.28
CA PHE A 6 -24.96 106.56 -9.11
C PHE A 6 -23.78 105.77 -8.52
N ILE A 7 -22.84 106.43 -7.86
CA ILE A 7 -21.69 105.77 -7.20
C ILE A 7 -22.12 105.01 -5.94
N SER A 8 -23.15 105.51 -5.23
CA SER A 8 -23.68 104.85 -4.03
C SER A 8 -24.51 103.60 -4.35
N ILE A 9 -25.22 103.59 -5.48
CA ILE A 9 -25.92 102.39 -5.99
C ILE A 9 -24.95 101.32 -6.50
N LEU A 10 -23.84 101.70 -7.13
CA LEU A 10 -22.82 100.76 -7.61
C LEU A 10 -22.05 100.08 -6.46
N PHE A 11 -21.89 100.76 -5.31
CA PHE A 11 -21.24 100.18 -4.14
C PHE A 11 -22.16 99.23 -3.35
N LEU A 12 -23.48 99.40 -3.44
CA LEU A 12 -24.45 98.54 -2.78
C LEU A 12 -24.71 97.22 -3.55
N SER A 13 -24.49 97.19 -4.86
CA SER A 13 -24.65 95.98 -5.69
C SER A 13 -23.47 95.00 -5.64
N VAL A 14 -22.30 95.42 -5.13
CA VAL A 14 -21.10 94.57 -5.03
C VAL A 14 -21.04 93.80 -3.69
N GLY A 15 -21.80 94.24 -2.67
CA GLY A 15 -21.81 93.60 -1.35
C GLY A 15 -22.63 92.31 -1.23
N THR A 16 -23.50 92.00 -2.19
CA THR A 16 -24.45 90.86 -2.09
C THR A 16 -24.00 89.58 -2.80
N VAL A 17 -22.92 89.62 -3.58
CA VAL A 17 -22.41 88.45 -4.33
C VAL A 17 -21.49 87.55 -3.49
N ALA A 18 -21.04 87.98 -2.31
CA ALA A 18 -20.11 87.22 -1.47
C ALA A 18 -20.76 86.12 -0.61
N PHE A 19 -22.09 86.10 -0.45
CA PHE A 19 -22.79 85.16 0.44
C PHE A 19 -23.51 84.01 -0.29
N ALA A 20 -23.44 83.93 -1.62
CA ALA A 20 -24.12 82.90 -2.40
C ALA A 20 -23.27 81.64 -2.68
N GLN A 21 -22.00 81.61 -2.26
CA GLN A 21 -21.05 80.55 -2.62
C GLN A 21 -20.72 79.56 -1.49
N GLN A 22 -21.44 79.63 -0.37
CA GLN A 22 -21.12 78.88 0.85
C GLN A 22 -21.77 77.48 0.91
N GLY A 23 -22.89 77.26 0.20
CA GLY A 23 -23.60 75.97 0.17
C GLY A 23 -22.88 74.87 -0.64
N SER A 24 -22.11 75.26 -1.66
CA SER A 24 -21.40 74.30 -2.55
C SER A 24 -20.20 73.63 -1.87
N SER A 25 -19.53 74.31 -0.93
CA SER A 25 -18.32 73.81 -0.26
C SER A 25 -18.62 72.70 0.77
N GLU A 26 -19.74 72.79 1.49
CA GLU A 26 -20.10 71.80 2.49
C GLU A 26 -20.59 70.50 1.85
N ASP A 27 -21.40 70.59 0.79
CA ASP A 27 -21.85 69.42 0.02
C ASP A 27 -20.67 68.72 -0.67
N LEU A 28 -19.70 69.47 -1.21
CA LEU A 28 -18.47 68.90 -1.75
C LEU A 28 -17.64 68.19 -0.67
N ARG A 29 -17.57 68.72 0.55
CA ARG A 29 -16.88 68.06 1.68
C ARG A 29 -17.60 66.79 2.14
N ARG A 30 -18.94 66.78 2.15
CA ARG A 30 -19.74 65.58 2.46
C ARG A 30 -19.54 64.50 1.41
N GLN A 31 -19.61 64.86 0.13
CA GLN A 31 -19.30 63.94 -0.98
C GLN A 31 -17.88 63.40 -0.88
N GLN A 32 -16.90 64.24 -0.56
CA GLN A 32 -15.51 63.81 -0.38
C GLN A 32 -15.36 62.83 0.80
N ALA A 33 -16.08 63.04 1.90
CA ALA A 33 -16.10 62.15 3.05
C ALA A 33 -16.78 60.81 2.74
N GLU A 34 -17.90 60.81 2.02
CA GLU A 34 -18.58 59.60 1.56
C GLU A 34 -17.71 58.78 0.61
N ILE A 35 -17.12 59.42 -0.40
CA ILE A 35 -16.18 58.77 -1.33
C ILE A 35 -15.00 58.16 -0.55
N GLN A 36 -14.47 58.88 0.43
CA GLN A 36 -13.35 58.37 1.23
C GLN A 36 -13.74 57.17 2.10
N LYS A 37 -14.98 57.14 2.61
CA LYS A 37 -15.53 55.98 3.34
C LYS A 37 -15.68 54.78 2.41
N GLU A 38 -16.23 54.98 1.22
CA GLU A 38 -16.43 53.94 0.21
C GLU A 38 -15.10 53.32 -0.24
N ILE A 39 -14.06 54.16 -0.44
CA ILE A 39 -12.69 53.71 -0.73
C ILE A 39 -12.14 52.81 0.38
N ASN A 40 -12.40 53.14 1.65
CA ASN A 40 -11.91 52.36 2.78
C ASN A 40 -12.64 51.02 2.90
N GLU A 41 -13.95 50.99 2.68
CA GLU A 41 -14.74 49.76 2.64
C GLU A 41 -14.31 48.84 1.49
N LEU A 42 -14.01 49.40 0.32
CA LEU A 42 -13.45 48.68 -0.82
C LEU A 42 -12.07 48.08 -0.51
N LYS A 43 -11.19 48.82 0.17
CA LYS A 43 -9.87 48.31 0.58
C LYS A 43 -9.99 47.13 1.55
N GLU A 44 -10.88 47.22 2.54
CA GLU A 44 -11.11 46.12 3.47
C GLU A 44 -11.73 44.90 2.77
N THR A 45 -12.68 45.12 1.85
CA THR A 45 -13.28 44.05 1.04
C THR A 45 -12.24 43.38 0.12
N LEU A 46 -11.36 44.15 -0.50
CA LEU A 46 -10.26 43.64 -1.33
C LEU A 46 -9.27 42.81 -0.50
N LYS A 47 -8.90 43.29 0.68
CA LYS A 47 -8.01 42.60 1.61
C LYS A 47 -8.62 41.29 2.12
N ALA A 48 -9.91 41.29 2.46
CA ALA A 48 -10.66 40.08 2.81
C ALA A 48 -10.71 39.09 1.63
N THR A 49 -10.95 39.57 0.42
CA THR A 49 -10.99 38.75 -0.80
C THR A 49 -9.62 38.14 -1.12
N GLN A 50 -8.53 38.91 -0.99
CA GLN A 50 -7.17 38.42 -1.14
C GLN A 50 -6.81 37.35 -0.09
N LYS A 51 -7.22 37.55 1.17
CA LYS A 51 -7.04 36.56 2.24
C LYS A 51 -7.81 35.27 1.94
N ASN A 52 -9.06 35.36 1.51
CA ASN A 52 -9.89 34.20 1.15
C ASN A 52 -9.34 33.46 -0.07
N LYS A 53 -8.84 34.18 -1.09
CA LYS A 53 -8.16 33.59 -2.24
C LYS A 53 -6.89 32.86 -1.83
N LYS A 54 -6.07 33.45 -0.95
CA LYS A 54 -4.87 32.80 -0.40
C LYS A 54 -5.21 31.54 0.42
N ALA A 55 -6.27 31.59 1.22
CA ALA A 55 -6.77 30.42 1.94
C ALA A 55 -7.25 29.31 0.98
N SER A 56 -8.03 29.67 -0.04
CA SER A 56 -8.52 28.74 -1.07
C SER A 56 -7.37 28.10 -1.88
N LEU A 57 -6.32 28.86 -2.20
CA LEU A 57 -5.10 28.33 -2.83
C LEU A 57 -4.34 27.36 -1.90
N GLY A 58 -4.32 27.65 -0.60
CA GLY A 58 -3.74 26.75 0.40
C GLY A 58 -4.52 25.44 0.56
N GLU A 59 -5.85 25.51 0.56
CA GLU A 59 -6.75 24.35 0.55
C GLU A 59 -6.56 23.51 -0.72
N LEU A 60 -6.49 24.15 -1.89
CA LEU A 60 -6.19 23.47 -3.15
C LEU A 60 -4.84 22.75 -3.11
N ALA A 61 -3.79 23.41 -2.62
CA ALA A 61 -2.46 22.81 -2.47
C ALA A 61 -2.47 21.62 -1.50
N MET A 62 -3.25 21.69 -0.41
CA MET A 62 -3.46 20.58 0.53
C MET A 62 -4.17 19.40 -0.13
N VAL A 63 -5.22 19.65 -0.93
CA VAL A 63 -5.94 18.62 -1.68
C VAL A 63 -5.03 17.96 -2.72
N GLN A 64 -4.26 18.75 -3.49
CA GLN A 64 -3.27 18.23 -4.44
C GLN A 64 -2.21 17.37 -3.75
N LYS A 65 -1.69 17.83 -2.60
CA LYS A 65 -0.75 17.04 -1.80
C LYS A 65 -1.38 15.73 -1.31
N LYS A 66 -2.64 15.76 -0.87
CA LYS A 66 -3.39 14.56 -0.46
C LYS A 66 -3.61 13.61 -1.63
N LEU A 67 -3.92 14.11 -2.82
CA LEU A 67 -4.07 13.30 -4.04
C LEU A 67 -2.75 12.60 -4.39
N ARG A 68 -1.64 13.34 -4.45
CA ARG A 68 -0.30 12.76 -4.71
C ARG A 68 0.09 11.69 -3.69
N LEU A 69 -0.22 11.89 -2.41
CA LEU A 69 0.04 10.87 -1.37
C LEU A 69 -0.83 9.62 -1.55
N ARG A 70 -2.06 9.77 -2.06
CA ARG A 70 -2.95 8.65 -2.37
C ARG A 70 -2.46 7.87 -3.59
N GLU A 71 -2.01 8.56 -4.64
CA GLU A 71 -1.38 7.94 -5.82
C GLU A 71 -0.15 7.13 -5.40
N GLN A 72 0.76 7.73 -4.63
CA GLN A 72 1.93 7.03 -4.10
C GLN A 72 1.57 5.81 -3.24
N ALA A 73 0.47 5.89 -2.46
CA ALA A 73 -0.01 4.75 -1.69
C ALA A 73 -0.57 3.62 -2.60
N ILE A 74 -1.24 3.97 -3.69
CA ILE A 74 -1.74 3.00 -4.69
C ILE A 74 -0.57 2.30 -5.39
N ASP A 75 0.48 3.05 -5.75
CA ASP A 75 1.69 2.49 -6.36
C ASP A 75 2.39 1.51 -5.40
N ASN A 76 2.58 1.92 -4.14
CA ASN A 76 3.15 1.06 -3.10
C ASN A 76 2.32 -0.22 -2.88
N ILE A 77 0.99 -0.12 -2.90
CA ILE A 77 0.10 -1.29 -2.79
C ILE A 77 0.26 -2.19 -4.01
N SER A 78 0.39 -1.62 -5.21
CA SER A 78 0.60 -2.39 -6.45
C SER A 78 1.91 -3.16 -6.41
N ASP A 79 2.99 -2.54 -5.93
CA ASP A 79 4.28 -3.21 -5.73
C ASP A 79 4.19 -4.34 -4.70
N GLN A 80 3.48 -4.12 -3.58
CA GLN A 80 3.23 -5.16 -2.59
C GLN A 80 2.42 -6.32 -3.18
N ILE A 81 1.40 -6.06 -4.00
CA ILE A 81 0.63 -7.10 -4.70
C ILE A 81 1.56 -7.92 -5.61
N ASN A 82 2.42 -7.26 -6.39
CA ASN A 82 3.37 -7.95 -7.26
C ASN A 82 4.35 -8.84 -6.47
N LEU A 83 4.87 -8.34 -5.35
CA LEU A 83 5.75 -9.10 -4.46
C LEU A 83 5.05 -10.31 -3.82
N ILE A 84 3.81 -10.12 -3.35
CA ILE A 84 2.97 -11.20 -2.81
C ILE A 84 2.70 -12.24 -3.89
N GLN A 85 2.38 -11.83 -5.12
CA GLN A 85 2.13 -12.73 -6.25
C GLN A 85 3.39 -13.54 -6.61
N GLY A 86 4.57 -12.93 -6.57
CA GLY A 86 5.85 -13.62 -6.73
C GLY A 86 6.06 -14.70 -5.65
N THR A 87 5.84 -14.34 -4.39
CA THR A 87 5.95 -15.25 -3.23
C THR A 87 4.97 -16.42 -3.32
N ILE A 88 3.74 -16.13 -3.77
CA ILE A 88 2.68 -17.08 -4.11
C ILE A 88 3.16 -18.07 -5.19
N ASN A 89 3.75 -17.58 -6.28
CA ASN A 89 4.24 -18.47 -7.34
C ASN A 89 5.40 -19.35 -6.87
N GLN A 90 6.36 -18.79 -6.11
CA GLN A 90 7.45 -19.56 -5.53
C GLN A 90 6.94 -20.67 -4.59
N SER A 91 6.04 -20.32 -3.68
CA SER A 91 5.46 -21.28 -2.72
C SER A 91 4.69 -22.41 -3.42
N ARG A 92 3.97 -22.11 -4.52
CA ARG A 92 3.35 -23.15 -5.36
C ARG A 92 4.38 -24.09 -5.97
N GLY A 93 5.49 -23.54 -6.48
CA GLY A 93 6.59 -24.33 -7.03
C GLY A 93 7.19 -25.28 -6.00
N GLU A 94 7.44 -24.80 -4.78
CA GLU A 94 7.94 -25.62 -3.67
C GLU A 94 6.95 -26.70 -3.23
N ILE A 95 5.66 -26.37 -3.12
CA ILE A 95 4.60 -27.35 -2.83
C ILE A 95 4.57 -28.45 -3.89
N ASN A 96 4.67 -28.10 -5.18
CA ASN A 96 4.70 -29.07 -6.26
C ASN A 96 5.94 -29.96 -6.20
N LYS A 97 7.12 -29.39 -5.90
CA LYS A 97 8.35 -30.17 -5.68
C LYS A 97 8.18 -31.19 -4.55
N LEU A 98 7.71 -30.75 -3.38
CA LEU A 98 7.46 -31.64 -2.24
C LEU A 98 6.42 -32.72 -2.55
N ARG A 99 5.39 -32.42 -3.35
CA ARG A 99 4.41 -33.42 -3.80
C ARG A 99 5.04 -34.49 -4.69
N MET A 100 5.84 -34.09 -5.68
CA MET A 100 6.53 -35.03 -6.57
C MET A 100 7.56 -35.88 -5.81
N GLU A 101 8.29 -35.26 -4.88
CA GLU A 101 9.22 -35.96 -4.00
C GLU A 101 8.50 -36.99 -3.12
N LEU A 102 7.40 -36.59 -2.48
CA LEU A 102 6.60 -37.49 -1.64
C LEU A 102 6.04 -38.67 -2.45
N ASP A 103 5.56 -38.43 -3.67
CA ASP A 103 5.06 -39.47 -4.55
C ASP A 103 6.18 -40.46 -4.94
N THR A 104 7.34 -39.94 -5.32
CA THR A 104 8.53 -40.75 -5.62
C THR A 104 8.94 -41.62 -4.43
N LEU A 105 9.02 -41.03 -3.23
CA LEU A 105 9.36 -41.75 -2.01
C LEU A 105 8.34 -42.85 -1.70
N LYS A 106 7.04 -42.57 -1.87
CA LYS A 106 5.97 -43.56 -1.66
C LYS A 106 6.07 -44.72 -2.64
N VAL A 107 6.28 -44.47 -3.93
CA VAL A 107 6.43 -45.52 -4.95
C VAL A 107 7.67 -46.39 -4.67
N GLN A 108 8.78 -45.79 -4.25
CA GLN A 108 9.99 -46.54 -3.88
C GLN A 108 9.76 -47.40 -2.63
N TYR A 109 9.10 -46.84 -1.61
CA TYR A 109 8.79 -47.56 -0.39
C TYR A 109 7.79 -48.69 -0.62
N GLU A 110 6.78 -48.50 -1.48
CA GLU A 110 5.83 -49.53 -1.89
C GLU A 110 6.55 -50.76 -2.45
N LYS A 111 7.47 -50.56 -3.41
CA LYS A 111 8.29 -51.66 -3.98
C LYS A 111 9.04 -52.42 -2.88
N SER A 112 9.62 -51.68 -1.94
CA SER A 112 10.35 -52.23 -0.80
C SER A 112 9.45 -53.06 0.14
N VAL A 113 8.24 -52.57 0.42
CA VAL A 113 7.24 -53.27 1.24
C VAL A 113 6.73 -54.53 0.54
N VAL A 114 6.42 -54.46 -0.75
CA VAL A 114 5.98 -55.62 -1.55
C VAL A 114 7.06 -56.69 -1.58
N TYR A 115 8.32 -56.31 -1.80
CA TYR A 115 9.45 -57.23 -1.75
C TYR A 115 9.59 -57.88 -0.36
N ALA A 116 9.55 -57.09 0.71
CA ALA A 116 9.63 -57.62 2.06
C ALA A 116 8.47 -58.57 2.39
N TYR A 117 7.25 -58.28 1.92
CA TYR A 117 6.09 -59.15 2.11
C TYR A 117 6.24 -60.50 1.40
N LYS A 118 6.79 -60.49 0.17
CA LYS A 118 7.05 -61.70 -0.61
C LYS A 118 8.16 -62.58 0.00
N ASN A 119 9.12 -61.97 0.70
CA ASN A 119 10.28 -62.65 1.29
C ASN A 119 10.23 -62.66 2.83
N ARG A 120 9.02 -62.70 3.42
CA ARG A 120 8.83 -62.55 4.87
C ARG A 120 9.09 -63.82 5.67
N SER A 121 9.22 -64.97 5.02
CA SER A 121 9.35 -66.24 5.74
C SER A 121 10.68 -66.31 6.46
N ASN A 122 10.69 -66.83 7.70
CA ASN A 122 11.93 -67.18 8.39
C ASN A 122 12.77 -68.18 7.57
N TYR A 123 12.10 -69.01 6.76
CA TYR A 123 12.77 -69.91 5.82
C TYR A 123 13.50 -69.15 4.71
N ASP A 124 12.91 -68.10 4.14
CA ASP A 124 13.56 -67.30 3.08
C ASP A 124 14.82 -66.61 3.61
N PHE A 125 14.75 -66.10 4.84
CA PHE A 125 15.89 -65.51 5.54
C PHE A 125 17.01 -66.54 5.74
N LEU A 126 16.69 -67.69 6.33
CA LEU A 126 17.68 -68.74 6.58
C LEU A 126 18.26 -69.30 5.27
N ASN A 127 17.43 -69.51 4.25
CA ASN A 127 17.87 -69.96 2.93
C ASN A 127 18.82 -68.96 2.26
N PHE A 128 18.57 -67.65 2.39
CA PHE A 128 19.48 -66.62 1.89
C PHE A 128 20.84 -66.65 2.61
N ILE A 129 20.87 -66.90 3.92
CA ILE A 129 22.14 -66.99 4.67
C ILE A 129 22.87 -68.32 4.40
N PHE A 130 22.15 -69.45 4.37
CA PHE A 130 22.75 -70.78 4.21
C PHE A 130 23.12 -71.15 2.77
N SER A 131 22.61 -70.43 1.76
CA SER A 131 23.07 -70.52 0.37
C SER A 131 24.37 -69.73 0.10
N ALA A 132 25.07 -69.31 1.14
CA ALA A 132 26.34 -68.60 1.01
C ALA A 132 27.48 -69.53 0.58
N ALA A 133 28.38 -69.03 -0.27
CA ALA A 133 29.53 -69.81 -0.76
C ALA A 133 30.64 -69.99 0.29
N SER A 134 30.61 -69.19 1.36
CA SER A 134 31.56 -69.25 2.48
C SER A 134 30.97 -68.59 3.73
N PHE A 135 31.58 -68.81 4.89
CA PHE A 135 31.22 -68.11 6.13
C PHE A 135 31.30 -66.59 5.99
N ASN A 136 32.33 -66.07 5.30
CA ASN A 136 32.47 -64.63 5.07
C ASN A 136 31.34 -64.06 4.17
N ASP A 137 30.88 -64.82 3.17
CA ASP A 137 29.70 -64.45 2.37
C ASP A 137 28.43 -64.43 3.23
N ALA A 138 28.23 -65.43 4.10
CA ALA A 138 27.10 -65.46 5.03
C ALA A 138 27.09 -64.23 5.97
N VAL A 139 28.24 -63.84 6.52
CA VAL A 139 28.37 -62.65 7.37
C VAL A 139 28.01 -61.37 6.59
N LYS A 140 28.48 -61.22 5.35
CA LYS A 140 28.12 -60.07 4.50
C LYS A 140 26.63 -60.02 4.19
N ARG A 141 26.00 -61.18 3.96
CA ARG A 141 24.55 -61.30 3.72
C ARG A 141 23.74 -60.88 4.95
N VAL A 142 24.16 -61.25 6.16
CA VAL A 142 23.55 -60.78 7.42
C VAL A 142 23.63 -59.26 7.53
N GLU A 143 24.81 -58.68 7.30
CA GLU A 143 25.00 -57.23 7.37
C GLU A 143 24.20 -56.48 6.30
N TYR A 144 24.11 -57.04 5.09
CA TYR A 144 23.26 -56.52 4.02
C TYR A 144 21.80 -56.45 4.46
N LEU A 145 21.26 -57.52 5.05
CA LEU A 145 19.87 -57.54 5.51
C LEU A 145 19.62 -56.55 6.65
N LYS A 146 20.59 -56.36 7.55
CA LYS A 146 20.54 -55.34 8.60
C LYS A 146 20.50 -53.93 8.00
N THR A 147 21.40 -53.65 7.06
CA THR A 147 21.46 -52.37 6.33
C THR A 147 20.17 -52.11 5.56
N TYR A 148 19.61 -53.13 4.91
CA TYR A 148 18.34 -53.05 4.19
C TYR A 148 17.17 -52.70 5.12
N ARG A 149 17.09 -53.31 6.32
CA ARG A 149 16.09 -52.94 7.33
C ARG A 149 16.23 -51.49 7.77
N ASN A 150 17.46 -51.04 8.05
CA ASN A 150 17.73 -49.66 8.43
C ASN A 150 17.33 -48.68 7.32
N TYR A 151 17.68 -48.99 6.07
CA TYR A 151 17.31 -48.18 4.91
C TYR A 151 15.78 -48.06 4.75
N ARG A 152 15.03 -49.16 4.96
CA ARG A 152 13.56 -49.13 4.95
C ARG A 152 12.96 -48.25 6.04
N GLN A 153 13.55 -48.28 7.24
CA GLN A 153 13.13 -47.39 8.32
C GLN A 153 13.36 -45.92 7.93
N GLN A 154 14.54 -45.60 7.39
CA GLN A 154 14.86 -44.26 6.91
C GLN A 154 13.91 -43.79 5.79
N GLN A 155 13.53 -44.67 4.86
CA GLN A 155 12.55 -44.34 3.83
C GLN A 155 11.19 -43.95 4.43
N ALA A 156 10.70 -44.69 5.43
CA ALA A 156 9.45 -44.36 6.11
C ALA A 156 9.53 -43.03 6.87
N GLU A 157 10.66 -42.77 7.53
CA GLU A 157 10.93 -41.48 8.20
C GLU A 157 10.97 -40.33 7.21
N ASN A 158 11.64 -40.50 6.07
CA ASN A 158 11.69 -39.49 5.00
C ASN A 158 10.30 -39.17 4.45
N ILE A 159 9.46 -40.19 4.19
CA ILE A 159 8.06 -39.98 3.78
C ILE A 159 7.32 -39.14 4.82
N ARG A 160 7.46 -39.47 6.10
CA ARG A 160 6.79 -38.75 7.20
C ARG A 160 7.26 -37.30 7.29
N ASN A 161 8.56 -37.08 7.15
CA ASN A 161 9.16 -35.75 7.19
C ASN A 161 8.68 -34.90 6.01
N THR A 162 8.76 -35.41 4.77
CA THR A 162 8.27 -34.73 3.57
C THR A 162 6.77 -34.44 3.65
N GLN A 163 5.97 -35.38 4.16
CA GLN A 163 4.54 -35.15 4.38
C GLN A 163 4.28 -34.05 5.42
N THR A 164 5.07 -34.00 6.49
CA THR A 164 4.99 -32.94 7.52
C THR A 164 5.35 -31.58 6.93
N SER A 165 6.45 -31.48 6.18
CA SER A 165 6.86 -30.26 5.50
C SER A 165 5.82 -29.78 4.49
N LEU A 166 5.20 -30.71 3.74
CA LEU A 166 4.10 -30.38 2.84
C LEU A 166 2.88 -29.83 3.59
N HIS A 167 2.48 -30.47 4.70
CA HIS A 167 1.36 -30.01 5.51
C HIS A 167 1.60 -28.63 6.14
N GLN A 168 2.83 -28.30 6.53
CA GLN A 168 3.17 -26.98 7.07
C GLN A 168 3.08 -25.87 6.00
N ARG A 169 3.34 -26.19 4.72
CA ARG A 169 3.27 -25.20 3.62
C ARG A 169 1.87 -25.02 3.02
N LEU A 170 0.96 -25.99 3.20
CA LEU A 170 -0.43 -25.90 2.72
C LEU A 170 -1.34 -24.83 3.40
N PRO A 171 -1.26 -24.54 4.72
CA PRO A 171 -2.17 -23.58 5.37
C PRO A 171 -2.00 -22.13 4.90
N VAL A 172 -0.85 -21.77 4.30
CA VAL A 172 -0.63 -20.46 3.66
C VAL A 172 -1.65 -20.17 2.53
N TRP A 173 -2.32 -21.21 2.01
CA TRP A 173 -3.18 -21.11 0.82
C TRP A 173 -4.66 -21.35 1.04
N LYS A 174 -5.10 -21.67 2.27
CA LYS A 174 -6.53 -21.81 2.52
C LYS A 174 -7.17 -20.43 2.48
N LYS A 175 -7.93 -20.15 1.42
CA LYS A 175 -8.87 -19.01 1.37
C LYS A 175 -9.66 -18.97 2.68
N PRO A 176 -9.89 -17.80 3.28
CA PRO A 176 -10.77 -17.69 4.43
C PRO A 176 -12.11 -18.32 4.06
N LYS A 177 -12.60 -19.24 4.90
CA LYS A 177 -13.96 -19.76 4.77
C LYS A 177 -14.91 -18.56 4.85
N LYS A 178 -15.78 -18.44 3.85
CA LYS A 178 -16.88 -17.47 3.84
C LYS A 178 -17.78 -17.67 5.05
#